data_AF-A0A368N3C2-F1
#
_entry.id   AF-A0A368N3C2-F1
#
_cell.length_a   1.000
_cell.length_b   1.000
_cell.length_c   1.000
_cell.angle_alpha   90.00
_cell.angle_beta   90.00
_cell.angle_gamma   90.00
#
_symmetry.space_group_name_H-M   'P 1'
#
loop_
_entity.id
_entity.type
_entity.pdbx_description
1 polymer ?
#
loop_
_entity_poly.entity_id
_entity_poly.type
_entity_poly.pdbx_seq_one_letter_code
_entity_poly.pdbx_strand_id
1 'polypeptide(L)'
;MSTESKSSSSQPRSPGSDSNENETENTSGDENDTSASRTDTDRPPLPLADLLTRETDRKFVGLTENDSREYPDEVPPETRCSAANSRSFKEAIQALPKASPGELWATNDFVETSGRVDTDVIRRVHGLDVDELESYTGSSLEDLAASSDADAVVRVHDHQDIVDDRRKALNALGYDVKFRWQIASDSYSIINPQEAYLPIISALQQRGENNPFGWVSYRDWGGLLKMVVICPSLRHVVSGDQEDIEDDGITIAVSNDSDSDEDSNKDEEGSETIIYGGFQTGYDFRGTQTLWARPVLFFPDSGTVLPDMGERYTRRHYGKATNADHERSQGRVPISEWWRSIYDDIDTRMIEVDTAIRRTRAIAYDFEDLPFSVEDCYTYWGIAFKYAERAADRAISIAKPSSRPTVFNLQLSLLIAVLQEYEGSMASDTYQEYLEVAGELFRKPAMMIQLAMQEHDRQTDQPDERVLPEDQQTLSDALDDIVDIPGITVDSEADLSDGAAQRLQDRVQRRLDDIESVT
;
A
#
# COMPACT_ATOMS: atom_id res chain seq x y z
N MET A 1 60.43 -21.34 -14.06
CA MET A 1 59.15 -20.81 -14.56
C MET A 1 58.16 -21.03 -13.43
N SER A 2 58.10 -20.15 -12.43
CA SER A 2 57.43 -18.82 -12.42
C SER A 2 55.91 -18.99 -12.60
N THR A 3 55.00 -18.56 -11.72
CA THR A 3 55.07 -17.70 -10.51
C THR A 3 53.73 -17.82 -9.77
N GLU A 4 53.76 -17.79 -8.43
CA GLU A 4 52.61 -17.48 -7.56
C GLU A 4 52.19 -16.01 -7.70
N SER A 5 50.93 -15.69 -7.39
CA SER A 5 50.55 -14.39 -6.79
C SER A 5 49.19 -14.49 -6.07
N LYS A 6 49.21 -14.16 -4.78
CA LYS A 6 48.05 -13.92 -3.91
C LYS A 6 47.45 -12.54 -4.20
N SER A 7 46.14 -12.36 -4.01
CA SER A 7 45.55 -11.03 -3.80
C SER A 7 44.49 -11.09 -2.70
N SER A 8 44.72 -10.27 -1.68
CA SER A 8 43.87 -10.01 -0.52
C SER A 8 42.96 -8.80 -0.79
N SER A 9 41.70 -8.92 -0.37
CA SER A 9 40.66 -7.89 -0.40
C SER A 9 40.81 -6.90 0.75
N SER A 10 40.65 -5.60 0.49
CA SER A 10 40.70 -4.51 1.48
C SER A 10 39.43 -3.65 1.41
N GLN A 11 38.79 -3.45 2.56
CA GLN A 11 37.69 -2.49 2.81
C GLN A 11 38.17 -1.02 2.76
N PRO A 12 37.27 -0.05 2.51
CA PRO A 12 37.59 1.37 2.63
C PRO A 12 37.32 1.92 4.04
N ARG A 13 38.23 2.78 4.54
CA ARG A 13 38.10 3.64 5.72
C ARG A 13 37.76 5.07 5.31
N SER A 14 36.93 5.74 6.11
CA SER A 14 36.61 7.17 6.06
C SER A 14 37.84 8.09 6.23
N PRO A 15 37.72 9.37 5.88
CA PRO A 15 38.36 10.43 6.67
C PRO A 15 37.43 11.60 7.01
N GLY A 16 37.70 12.20 8.18
CA GLY A 16 37.05 13.38 8.72
C GLY A 16 37.71 14.71 8.31
N SER A 17 37.14 15.75 8.91
CA SER A 17 37.39 17.20 8.79
C SER A 17 38.84 17.65 8.80
N ASP A 18 39.13 18.74 8.06
CA ASP A 18 39.69 19.97 8.64
C ASP A 18 39.61 21.16 7.67
N SER A 19 39.48 22.33 8.29
CA SER A 19 39.29 23.70 7.79
C SER A 19 40.49 24.32 7.05
N ASN A 20 40.24 25.27 6.14
CA ASN A 20 40.92 26.57 6.16
C ASN A 20 40.26 27.62 5.24
N GLU A 21 40.11 28.81 5.81
CA GLU A 21 39.80 30.08 5.16
C GLU A 21 40.97 30.55 4.27
N ASN A 22 40.66 31.20 3.13
CA ASN A 22 41.36 32.43 2.76
C ASN A 22 40.58 33.22 1.69
N GLU A 23 40.38 34.48 2.02
CA GLU A 23 39.92 35.58 1.17
C GLU A 23 40.91 35.85 0.02
N THR A 24 40.42 36.29 -1.14
CA THR A 24 40.92 37.53 -1.76
C THR A 24 40.03 38.03 -2.91
N GLU A 25 40.02 39.35 -2.98
CA GLU A 25 39.15 40.27 -3.72
C GLU A 25 39.33 40.34 -5.25
N ASN A 26 38.23 40.73 -5.89
CA ASN A 26 38.08 41.71 -6.98
C ASN A 26 39.14 41.80 -8.09
N THR A 27 38.67 41.69 -9.35
CA THR A 27 38.83 42.79 -10.32
C THR A 27 37.70 42.79 -11.36
N SER A 28 37.24 44.01 -11.60
CA SER A 28 36.11 44.51 -12.38
C SER A 28 36.46 44.82 -13.85
N GLY A 29 35.43 44.91 -14.70
CA GLY A 29 35.39 45.67 -15.97
C GLY A 29 34.64 44.91 -17.06
N ASP A 30 33.32 45.07 -17.20
CA ASP A 30 32.62 46.05 -18.07
C ASP A 30 32.95 45.88 -19.57
N GLU A 31 32.05 45.84 -20.55
CA GLU A 31 30.64 46.25 -20.65
C GLU A 31 30.10 45.78 -22.02
N ASN A 32 28.79 45.49 -22.08
CA ASN A 32 27.81 45.86 -23.13
C ASN A 32 26.83 44.75 -23.58
N ASP A 33 25.67 44.80 -22.94
CA ASP A 33 24.36 45.07 -23.54
C ASP A 33 23.94 44.31 -24.80
N THR A 34 23.03 43.35 -24.62
CA THR A 34 21.77 43.40 -25.39
C THR A 34 20.59 42.79 -24.62
N SER A 35 19.64 43.68 -24.30
CA SER A 35 18.21 43.45 -24.09
C SER A 35 17.76 42.49 -22.98
N ALA A 36 17.59 43.08 -21.81
CA ALA A 36 16.67 42.66 -20.78
C ALA A 36 15.24 42.45 -21.32
N SER A 37 14.75 41.21 -21.27
CA SER A 37 13.33 40.97 -21.03
C SER A 37 13.12 40.91 -19.53
N ARG A 38 12.72 42.04 -18.95
CA ARG A 38 12.15 42.09 -17.60
C ARG A 38 10.87 41.24 -17.58
N THR A 39 10.88 40.13 -16.86
CA THR A 39 9.69 39.68 -16.13
C THR A 39 9.97 39.85 -14.66
N ASP A 40 9.72 41.08 -14.21
CA ASP A 40 9.47 41.42 -12.84
C ASP A 40 8.18 40.67 -12.43
N THR A 41 8.33 39.47 -11.87
CA THR A 41 7.24 38.82 -11.14
C THR A 41 7.53 38.95 -9.67
N ASP A 42 7.16 40.11 -9.13
CA ASP A 42 6.91 40.37 -7.71
C ASP A 42 5.66 39.58 -7.24
N ARG A 43 5.61 38.29 -7.61
CA ARG A 43 4.60 37.34 -7.16
C ARG A 43 5.14 36.73 -5.88
N PRO A 44 4.35 36.70 -4.80
CA PRO A 44 4.79 36.02 -3.59
C PRO A 44 5.22 34.60 -3.99
N PRO A 45 6.39 34.12 -3.53
CA PRO A 45 6.79 32.74 -3.77
C PRO A 45 5.73 31.85 -3.13
N LEU A 46 4.83 31.31 -3.96
CA LEU A 46 4.01 30.19 -3.56
C LEU A 46 4.97 29.02 -3.50
N PRO A 47 5.20 28.40 -2.33
CA PRO A 47 5.98 27.17 -2.28
C PRO A 47 5.17 26.09 -3.02
N LEU A 48 5.39 25.97 -4.34
CA LEU A 48 4.69 25.00 -5.18
C LEU A 48 5.06 23.57 -4.81
N ALA A 49 6.25 23.40 -4.21
CA ALA A 49 6.62 22.19 -3.52
C ALA A 49 5.52 21.81 -2.52
N ASP A 50 5.04 22.73 -1.69
CA ASP A 50 3.98 22.50 -0.70
C ASP A 50 2.65 22.14 -1.36
N LEU A 51 2.34 22.71 -2.53
CA LEU A 51 1.07 22.39 -3.22
C LEU A 51 1.07 20.99 -3.87
N LEU A 52 2.23 20.52 -4.34
CA LEU A 52 2.40 19.18 -4.90
C LEU A 52 2.57 18.13 -3.79
N THR A 53 3.26 18.47 -2.69
CA THR A 53 3.48 17.55 -1.57
C THR A 53 2.27 17.44 -0.64
N ARG A 54 1.39 18.45 -0.61
CA ARG A 54 0.19 18.44 0.23
C ARG A 54 -0.71 17.26 -0.09
N GLU A 55 -0.83 16.38 0.89
CA GLU A 55 -1.82 15.32 0.88
C GLU A 55 -3.22 15.91 0.98
N THR A 56 -4.14 15.31 0.24
CA THR A 56 -5.56 15.61 0.32
C THR A 56 -6.31 14.34 0.69
N ASP A 57 -6.99 14.40 1.83
CA ASP A 57 -7.89 13.36 2.28
C ASP A 57 -9.34 13.75 2.03
N ARG A 58 -10.09 12.84 1.42
CA ARG A 58 -11.52 13.01 1.15
C ARG A 58 -12.28 11.81 1.66
N LYS A 59 -12.99 11.99 2.77
CA LYS A 59 -13.97 11.03 3.24
C LYS A 59 -15.22 11.08 2.35
N PHE A 60 -15.91 9.94 2.21
CA PHE A 60 -17.16 9.80 1.48
C PHE A 60 -18.13 8.84 2.19
N VAL A 61 -19.41 8.94 1.82
CA VAL A 61 -20.50 8.04 2.20
C VAL A 61 -21.54 8.00 1.08
N GLY A 62 -22.03 6.81 0.75
CA GLY A 62 -22.91 6.58 -0.40
C GLY A 62 -22.13 6.53 -1.72
N LEU A 63 -22.69 5.86 -2.73
CA LEU A 63 -22.03 5.72 -4.03
C LEU A 63 -22.20 6.98 -4.89
N THR A 64 -23.41 7.53 -4.88
CA THR A 64 -23.87 8.64 -5.70
C THR A 64 -24.54 9.70 -4.84
N GLU A 65 -24.73 10.90 -5.39
CA GLU A 65 -25.36 12.02 -4.69
C GLU A 65 -26.80 11.74 -4.22
N ASN A 66 -27.45 10.72 -4.82
CA ASN A 66 -28.83 10.35 -4.53
C ASN A 66 -28.96 9.34 -3.37
N ASP A 67 -27.87 8.73 -2.94
CA ASP A 67 -27.91 7.70 -1.90
C ASP A 67 -28.06 8.33 -0.51
N SER A 68 -28.54 7.53 0.46
CA SER A 68 -28.59 7.98 1.85
C SER A 68 -27.16 8.22 2.34
N ARG A 69 -26.95 9.36 3.01
CA ARG A 69 -25.63 9.76 3.55
C ARG A 69 -25.48 9.34 5.01
N GLU A 70 -26.19 8.28 5.40
CA GLU A 70 -26.21 7.74 6.74
C GLU A 70 -25.09 6.72 6.92
N TYR A 71 -24.39 6.85 8.04
CA TYR A 71 -23.43 5.86 8.51
C TYR A 71 -24.17 4.82 9.37
N PRO A 72 -23.67 3.58 9.45
CA PRO A 72 -24.14 2.64 10.47
C PRO A 72 -24.01 3.24 11.88
N ASP A 73 -24.93 2.86 12.77
CA ASP A 73 -25.02 3.43 14.12
C ASP A 73 -23.74 3.17 14.93
N GLU A 74 -23.08 2.04 14.69
CA GLU A 74 -21.85 1.63 15.35
C GLU A 74 -20.65 2.50 14.98
N VAL A 75 -20.66 3.17 13.83
CA VAL A 75 -19.55 4.02 13.40
C VAL A 75 -19.56 5.31 14.23
N PRO A 76 -18.56 5.64 15.05
CA PRO A 76 -18.64 6.79 15.95
C PRO A 76 -18.65 8.13 15.20
N PRO A 77 -19.36 9.17 15.65
CA PRO A 77 -19.46 10.46 14.97
C PRO A 77 -18.11 11.10 14.58
N GLU A 78 -17.07 10.90 15.38
CA GLU A 78 -15.70 11.34 15.16
C GLU A 78 -15.03 10.69 13.93
N THR A 79 -15.43 9.47 13.59
CA THR A 79 -14.92 8.76 12.40
C THR A 79 -15.70 9.15 11.12
N ARG A 80 -16.95 9.61 11.26
CA ARG A 80 -17.85 9.98 10.17
C ARG A 80 -17.40 11.23 9.40
N CYS A 81 -17.92 11.41 8.18
CA CYS A 81 -17.88 12.72 7.51
C CYS A 81 -18.70 13.74 8.30
N SER A 82 -18.22 14.98 8.43
CA SER A 82 -19.10 16.07 8.84
C SER A 82 -20.17 16.31 7.78
N ALA A 83 -21.40 16.63 8.19
CA ALA A 83 -22.52 16.83 7.27
C ALA A 83 -22.23 17.87 6.18
N ALA A 84 -21.49 18.93 6.52
CA ALA A 84 -21.08 19.99 5.58
C ALA A 84 -20.03 19.53 4.54
N ASN A 85 -19.33 18.43 4.80
CA ASN A 85 -18.29 17.86 3.93
C ASN A 85 -18.65 16.46 3.42
N SER A 86 -19.90 16.03 3.62
CA SER A 86 -20.38 14.74 3.12
C SER A 86 -20.33 14.76 1.60
N ARG A 87 -19.69 13.74 1.03
CA ARG A 87 -19.52 13.53 -0.41
C ARG A 87 -19.89 12.11 -0.73
N SER A 88 -20.42 11.88 -1.93
CA SER A 88 -20.55 10.53 -2.45
C SER A 88 -19.20 10.00 -2.94
N PHE A 89 -19.07 8.69 -3.06
CA PHE A 89 -17.91 8.04 -3.68
C PHE A 89 -17.62 8.61 -5.07
N LYS A 90 -18.65 8.76 -5.90
CA LYS A 90 -18.54 9.40 -7.23
C LYS A 90 -17.93 10.80 -7.16
N GLU A 91 -18.36 11.65 -6.24
CA GLU A 91 -17.80 13.00 -6.06
C GLU A 91 -16.33 12.95 -5.60
N ALA A 92 -15.98 11.99 -4.74
CA ALA A 92 -14.60 11.77 -4.30
C ALA A 92 -13.70 11.33 -5.47
N ILE A 93 -14.16 10.39 -6.29
CA ILE A 93 -13.45 9.92 -7.49
C ILE A 93 -13.35 11.01 -8.56
N GLN A 94 -14.40 11.82 -8.78
CA GLN A 94 -14.36 12.90 -9.78
C GLN A 94 -13.37 14.01 -9.45
N ALA A 95 -13.00 14.15 -8.18
CA ALA A 95 -11.95 15.05 -7.77
C ALA A 95 -10.55 14.49 -7.94
N LEU A 96 -10.44 13.18 -8.18
CA LEU A 96 -9.19 12.58 -8.59
C LEU A 96 -8.78 13.09 -9.97
N PRO A 97 -7.49 13.02 -10.25
CA PRO A 97 -6.96 13.66 -11.44
C PRO A 97 -7.47 13.07 -12.72
N LYS A 98 -7.36 13.89 -13.76
CA LYS A 98 -7.59 13.45 -15.12
C LYS A 98 -6.32 13.70 -15.91
N ALA A 99 -5.50 12.65 -15.99
CA ALA A 99 -4.35 12.67 -16.85
C ALA A 99 -4.82 12.79 -18.31
N SER A 100 -4.16 13.68 -19.04
CA SER A 100 -4.38 13.85 -20.46
C SER A 100 -3.10 13.51 -21.22
N PRO A 101 -3.22 12.86 -22.39
CA PRO A 101 -2.09 12.68 -23.28
C PRO A 101 -1.68 14.04 -23.85
N GLY A 102 -0.38 14.25 -23.95
CA GLY A 102 0.28 15.38 -24.57
C GLY A 102 1.23 14.91 -25.66
N GLU A 103 1.57 15.82 -26.56
CA GLU A 103 2.56 15.55 -27.60
C GLU A 103 3.96 15.57 -26.98
N LEU A 104 4.72 14.50 -27.24
CA LEU A 104 6.13 14.46 -26.86
C LEU A 104 6.97 15.03 -28.00
N TRP A 105 7.86 15.95 -27.65
CA TRP A 105 8.80 16.57 -28.57
C TRP A 105 10.23 16.33 -28.10
N ALA A 106 11.14 16.07 -29.04
CA ALA A 106 12.57 15.88 -28.79
C ALA A 106 13.37 16.87 -29.64
N THR A 107 14.52 17.29 -29.11
CA THR A 107 15.48 18.09 -29.87
C THR A 107 16.31 17.17 -30.75
N ASN A 108 16.42 17.52 -32.02
CA ASN A 108 17.32 16.87 -32.97
C ASN A 108 18.63 17.67 -33.03
N ASP A 109 19.64 17.23 -32.27
CA ASP A 109 20.91 17.94 -32.13
C ASP A 109 21.76 18.00 -33.42
N PHE A 110 21.35 17.27 -34.47
CA PHE A 110 21.98 17.33 -35.79
C PHE A 110 21.34 18.36 -36.72
N VAL A 111 20.29 19.06 -36.28
CA VAL A 111 19.60 20.08 -37.05
C VAL A 111 19.62 21.39 -36.28
N GLU A 112 20.20 22.42 -36.90
CA GLU A 112 20.22 23.76 -36.34
C GLU A 112 18.81 24.37 -36.30
N THR A 113 18.61 25.40 -35.47
CA THR A 113 17.34 26.18 -35.46
C THR A 113 17.01 26.84 -36.80
N SER A 114 17.99 26.92 -37.71
CA SER A 114 17.84 27.36 -39.09
C SER A 114 17.23 26.31 -40.02
N GLY A 115 17.07 25.06 -39.57
CA GLY A 115 16.71 23.89 -40.38
C GLY A 115 17.89 23.25 -41.11
N ARG A 116 19.12 23.76 -40.92
CA ARG A 116 20.32 23.22 -41.55
C ARG A 116 20.79 21.96 -40.82
N VAL A 117 21.00 20.88 -41.57
CA VAL A 117 21.57 19.63 -41.07
C VAL A 117 23.10 19.75 -40.96
N ASP A 118 23.67 19.41 -39.81
CA ASP A 118 25.11 19.37 -39.57
C ASP A 118 25.71 18.01 -39.96
N THR A 119 26.16 17.92 -41.21
CA THR A 119 26.75 16.70 -41.77
C THR A 119 28.09 16.33 -41.11
N ASP A 120 28.85 17.30 -40.59
CA ASP A 120 30.14 17.05 -39.93
C ASP A 120 29.94 16.36 -38.57
N VAL A 121 28.88 16.73 -37.84
CA VAL A 121 28.50 16.05 -36.59
C VAL A 121 27.94 14.65 -36.90
N ILE A 122 27.09 14.49 -37.93
CA ILE A 122 26.54 13.19 -38.34
C ILE A 122 27.65 12.19 -38.69
N ARG A 123 28.66 12.59 -39.47
CA ARG A 123 29.81 11.72 -39.83
C ARG A 123 30.63 11.24 -38.62
N ARG A 124 30.50 11.91 -37.47
CA ARG A 124 31.19 11.55 -36.22
C ARG A 124 30.34 10.70 -35.28
N VAL A 125 29.09 10.39 -35.64
CA VAL A 125 28.21 9.54 -34.83
C VAL A 125 28.72 8.11 -34.85
N HIS A 126 29.18 7.63 -33.70
CA HIS A 126 29.66 6.28 -33.56
C HIS A 126 28.55 5.25 -33.87
N GLY A 127 28.84 4.33 -34.79
CA GLY A 127 27.93 3.25 -35.19
C GLY A 127 27.00 3.59 -36.36
N LEU A 128 27.04 4.81 -36.89
CA LEU A 128 26.40 5.16 -38.17
C LEU A 128 27.41 5.05 -39.30
N ASP A 129 27.25 4.07 -40.19
CA ASP A 129 28.09 3.92 -41.38
C ASP A 129 27.58 4.83 -42.51
N VAL A 130 28.18 6.01 -42.61
CA VAL A 130 27.80 7.00 -43.63
C VAL A 130 28.20 6.53 -45.03
N ASP A 131 29.32 5.83 -45.17
CA ASP A 131 29.79 5.36 -46.48
C ASP A 131 28.84 4.27 -47.03
N GLU A 132 28.35 3.38 -46.16
CA GLU A 132 27.32 2.40 -46.51
C GLU A 132 25.98 3.07 -46.85
N LEU A 133 25.58 4.10 -46.08
CA LEU A 133 24.35 4.86 -46.34
C LEU A 133 24.38 5.59 -47.70
N GLU A 134 25.49 6.27 -48.02
CA GLU A 134 25.68 6.95 -49.31
C GLU A 134 25.70 5.94 -50.47
N SER A 135 26.36 4.79 -50.28
CA SER A 135 26.38 3.70 -51.26
C SER A 135 24.99 3.12 -51.51
N TYR A 136 24.19 2.94 -50.45
CA TYR A 136 22.83 2.39 -50.55
C TYR A 136 21.84 3.35 -51.21
N THR A 137 21.93 4.64 -50.85
CA THR A 137 21.01 5.68 -51.36
C THR A 137 21.44 6.25 -52.72
N GLY A 138 22.71 6.08 -53.09
CA GLY A 138 23.29 6.66 -54.31
C GLY A 138 23.41 8.19 -54.27
N SER A 139 23.28 8.81 -53.10
CA SER A 139 23.36 10.25 -52.86
C SER A 139 24.40 10.54 -51.78
N SER A 140 25.14 11.65 -51.88
CA SER A 140 26.05 12.06 -50.80
C SER A 140 25.27 12.48 -49.56
N LEU A 141 25.88 12.40 -48.38
CA LEU A 141 25.27 12.88 -47.14
C LEU A 141 24.93 14.38 -47.25
N GLU A 142 25.74 15.15 -47.97
CA GLU A 142 25.50 16.57 -48.24
C GLU A 142 24.27 16.80 -49.12
N ASP A 143 24.04 15.96 -50.14
CA ASP A 143 22.83 16.02 -50.97
C ASP A 143 21.57 15.58 -50.20
N LEU A 144 21.70 14.56 -49.34
CA LEU A 144 20.63 14.12 -48.44
C LEU A 144 20.28 15.21 -47.42
N ALA A 145 21.29 15.87 -46.85
CA ALA A 145 21.11 17.00 -45.94
C ALA A 145 20.45 18.20 -46.62
N ALA A 146 20.86 18.53 -47.85
CA ALA A 146 20.32 19.66 -48.61
C ALA A 146 18.86 19.44 -49.07
N SER A 147 18.44 18.19 -49.19
CA SER A 147 17.07 17.80 -49.56
C SER A 147 16.19 17.46 -48.35
N SER A 148 16.75 17.45 -47.14
CA SER A 148 16.06 17.16 -45.89
C SER A 148 15.12 18.29 -45.50
N ASP A 149 13.92 17.92 -45.03
CA ASP A 149 12.95 18.79 -44.39
C ASP A 149 12.86 18.55 -42.87
N ALA A 150 13.89 17.92 -42.29
CA ALA A 150 13.93 17.61 -40.87
C ALA A 150 13.95 18.87 -40.00
N ASP A 151 13.12 18.88 -38.96
CA ASP A 151 13.05 19.95 -37.97
C ASP A 151 14.05 19.74 -36.82
N ALA A 152 14.51 20.85 -36.23
CA ALA A 152 15.33 20.83 -35.00
C ALA A 152 14.53 20.35 -33.77
N VAL A 153 13.20 20.42 -33.82
CA VAL A 153 12.29 19.94 -32.78
C VAL A 153 11.33 18.95 -33.44
N VAL A 154 11.51 17.67 -33.13
CA VAL A 154 10.79 16.57 -33.78
C VAL A 154 9.76 15.99 -32.83
N ARG A 155 8.57 15.71 -33.36
CA ARG A 155 7.53 15.01 -32.61
C ARG A 155 7.89 13.54 -32.49
N VAL A 156 7.86 13.02 -31.27
CA VAL A 156 7.98 11.58 -31.00
C VAL A 156 6.60 10.95 -31.15
N HIS A 157 6.45 10.01 -32.07
CA HIS A 157 5.14 9.45 -32.45
C HIS A 157 4.75 8.18 -31.69
N ASP A 158 5.73 7.41 -31.23
CA ASP A 158 5.56 6.15 -30.49
C ASP A 158 5.42 6.34 -28.97
N HIS A 159 5.47 7.59 -28.52
CA HIS A 159 5.37 7.97 -27.12
C HIS A 159 4.48 9.21 -26.92
N GLN A 160 3.90 9.34 -25.73
CA GLN A 160 3.04 10.45 -25.35
C GLN A 160 3.38 10.95 -23.94
N ASP A 161 3.30 12.26 -23.76
CA ASP A 161 3.42 12.85 -22.43
C ASP A 161 2.13 12.62 -21.64
N ILE A 162 2.27 12.25 -20.37
CA ILE A 162 1.15 12.13 -19.45
C ILE A 162 1.20 13.30 -18.48
N VAL A 163 0.18 14.16 -18.55
CA VAL A 163 0.17 15.44 -17.84
C VAL A 163 -1.17 15.69 -17.17
N ASP A 164 -1.13 16.22 -15.94
CA ASP A 164 -2.31 16.77 -15.26
C ASP A 164 -2.56 18.21 -15.67
N ASP A 165 -3.81 18.56 -15.94
CA ASP A 165 -4.16 19.90 -16.42
C ASP A 165 -3.84 21.02 -15.40
N ARG A 166 -3.78 20.73 -14.09
CA ARG A 166 -3.35 21.73 -13.09
C ARG A 166 -1.87 22.06 -13.24
N ARG A 167 -1.03 21.08 -13.61
CA ARG A 167 0.40 21.31 -13.90
C ARG A 167 0.57 22.14 -15.17
N LYS A 168 -0.23 21.89 -16.20
CA LYS A 168 -0.26 22.74 -17.41
C LYS A 168 -0.65 24.17 -17.05
N ALA A 169 -1.69 24.35 -16.23
CA ALA A 169 -2.14 25.67 -15.81
C ALA A 169 -1.05 26.43 -15.04
N LEU A 170 -0.33 25.77 -14.13
CA LEU A 170 0.75 26.42 -13.38
C LEU A 170 1.96 26.74 -14.26
N ASN A 171 2.35 25.83 -15.14
CA ASN A 171 3.41 26.09 -16.11
C ASN A 171 3.04 27.27 -17.03
N ALA A 172 1.79 27.34 -17.49
CA ALA A 172 1.27 28.47 -18.27
C ALA A 172 1.28 29.79 -17.49
N LEU A 173 1.21 29.73 -16.15
CA LEU A 173 1.37 30.89 -15.27
C LEU A 173 2.84 31.24 -14.99
N GLY A 174 3.81 30.49 -15.54
CA GLY A 174 5.24 30.72 -15.36
C GLY A 174 5.84 30.09 -14.11
N TYR A 175 5.10 29.19 -13.45
CA TYR A 175 5.63 28.45 -12.30
C TYR A 175 6.50 27.27 -12.74
N ASP A 176 7.65 27.13 -12.09
CA ASP A 176 8.53 25.98 -12.25
C ASP A 176 7.94 24.77 -11.50
N VAL A 177 7.20 23.94 -12.24
CA VAL A 177 6.58 22.72 -11.75
C VAL A 177 7.07 21.55 -12.60
N LYS A 178 7.19 20.37 -11.97
CA LYS A 178 7.38 19.13 -12.72
C LYS A 178 6.23 18.98 -13.72
N PHE A 179 6.48 19.26 -15.01
CA PHE A 179 5.41 19.38 -16.01
C PHE A 179 4.68 18.05 -16.20
N ARG A 180 5.42 16.97 -16.46
CA ARG A 180 4.88 15.64 -16.76
C ARG A 180 4.92 14.69 -15.56
N TRP A 181 3.98 13.76 -15.52
CA TRP A 181 4.04 12.62 -14.59
C TRP A 181 4.88 11.49 -15.16
N GLN A 182 4.65 11.14 -16.43
CA GLN A 182 5.28 10.00 -17.09
C GLN A 182 5.31 10.22 -18.62
N ILE A 183 6.16 9.46 -19.32
CA ILE A 183 6.09 9.25 -20.76
C ILE A 183 5.50 7.85 -21.00
N ALA A 184 4.39 7.79 -21.72
CA ALA A 184 3.73 6.56 -22.13
C ALA A 184 4.22 6.13 -23.52
N SER A 185 4.13 4.82 -23.82
CA SER A 185 4.47 4.25 -25.14
C SER A 185 3.25 3.56 -25.75
N ASP A 186 3.31 3.14 -27.02
CA ASP A 186 2.19 2.46 -27.67
C ASP A 186 1.76 1.13 -26.99
N SER A 187 2.69 0.46 -26.30
CA SER A 187 2.39 -0.76 -25.53
C SER A 187 1.81 -0.48 -24.14
N TYR A 188 1.87 0.78 -23.69
CA TYR A 188 1.52 1.21 -22.33
C TYR A 188 0.69 2.49 -22.35
N SER A 189 -0.60 2.42 -22.06
CA SER A 189 -1.43 3.60 -21.85
C SER A 189 -1.82 3.74 -20.39
N ILE A 190 -1.70 4.95 -19.84
CA ILE A 190 -2.21 5.27 -18.51
C ILE A 190 -3.70 4.94 -18.41
N ILE A 191 -4.13 4.34 -17.30
CA ILE A 191 -5.55 4.35 -16.92
C ILE A 191 -5.80 5.60 -16.10
N ASN A 192 -6.76 6.43 -16.50
CA ASN A 192 -7.21 7.53 -15.65
C ASN A 192 -7.86 7.00 -14.36
N PRO A 193 -7.58 7.56 -13.18
CA PRO A 193 -8.17 7.09 -11.93
C PRO A 193 -9.70 7.04 -11.99
N GLN A 194 -10.32 8.05 -12.61
CA GLN A 194 -11.78 8.05 -12.79
C GLN A 194 -12.26 6.84 -13.60
N GLU A 195 -11.57 6.48 -14.68
CA GLU A 195 -11.93 5.29 -15.48
C GLU A 195 -11.64 3.98 -14.74
N ALA A 196 -10.61 3.95 -13.87
CA ALA A 196 -10.28 2.79 -13.05
C ALA A 196 -11.32 2.53 -11.95
N TYR A 197 -11.74 3.59 -11.25
CA TYR A 197 -12.48 3.48 -9.99
C TYR A 197 -13.98 3.73 -10.12
N LEU A 198 -14.47 4.51 -11.09
CA LEU A 198 -15.92 4.67 -11.30
C LEU A 198 -16.65 3.32 -11.50
N PRO A 199 -16.07 2.28 -12.14
CA PRO A 199 -16.68 0.97 -12.23
C PRO A 199 -17.01 0.29 -10.89
N ILE A 200 -16.35 0.70 -9.78
CA ILE A 200 -16.69 0.22 -8.43
C ILE A 200 -18.15 0.51 -8.10
N ILE A 201 -18.70 1.65 -8.54
CA ILE A 201 -20.10 2.01 -8.28
C ILE A 201 -21.04 0.91 -8.77
N SER A 202 -20.86 0.48 -10.03
CA SER A 202 -21.70 -0.56 -10.60
C SER A 202 -21.45 -1.93 -9.97
N ALA A 203 -20.21 -2.23 -9.57
CA ALA A 203 -19.88 -3.48 -8.88
C ALA A 203 -20.60 -3.58 -7.53
N LEU A 204 -20.57 -2.50 -6.74
CA LEU A 204 -21.21 -2.42 -5.43
C LEU A 204 -22.75 -2.37 -5.55
N GLN A 205 -23.31 -1.57 -6.46
CA GLN A 205 -24.76 -1.51 -6.69
C GLN A 205 -25.35 -2.88 -7.08
N GLN A 206 -24.63 -3.67 -7.88
CA GLN A 206 -25.07 -5.02 -8.25
C GLN A 206 -25.12 -6.00 -7.08
N ARG A 207 -24.42 -5.69 -5.99
CA ARG A 207 -24.41 -6.46 -4.73
C ARG A 207 -25.32 -5.87 -3.66
N GLY A 208 -26.12 -4.86 -4.02
CA GLY A 208 -27.07 -4.23 -3.10
C GLY A 208 -26.43 -3.25 -2.12
N GLU A 209 -25.16 -2.89 -2.32
CA GLU A 209 -24.49 -1.87 -1.53
C GLU A 209 -25.01 -0.49 -1.90
N ASN A 210 -25.56 0.21 -0.90
CA ASN A 210 -26.19 1.52 -1.08
C ASN A 210 -25.42 2.64 -0.38
N ASN A 211 -24.88 2.38 0.81
CA ASN A 211 -24.22 3.39 1.64
C ASN A 211 -22.77 3.04 2.01
N PRO A 212 -21.92 2.55 1.08
CA PRO A 212 -20.51 2.34 1.40
C PRO A 212 -19.87 3.66 1.79
N PHE A 213 -18.92 3.60 2.71
CA PHE A 213 -18.20 4.76 3.22
C PHE A 213 -16.71 4.50 3.23
N GLY A 214 -15.92 5.55 3.37
CA GLY A 214 -14.48 5.40 3.37
C GLY A 214 -13.78 6.71 3.11
N TRP A 215 -12.54 6.62 2.63
CA TRP A 215 -11.71 7.78 2.35
C TRP A 215 -10.77 7.55 1.19
N VAL A 216 -10.42 8.65 0.55
CA VAL A 216 -9.48 8.74 -0.55
C VAL A 216 -8.35 9.66 -0.13
N SER A 217 -7.13 9.13 -0.09
CA SER A 217 -5.91 9.86 0.26
C SER A 217 -5.03 9.95 -0.97
N TYR A 218 -4.70 11.16 -1.39
CA TYR A 218 -3.87 11.37 -2.56
C TYR A 218 -2.91 12.54 -2.40
N ARG A 219 -1.72 12.40 -3.00
CA ARG A 219 -0.68 13.43 -3.06
C ARG A 219 -0.13 13.56 -4.47
N ASP A 220 0.73 14.55 -4.69
CA ASP A 220 1.22 14.90 -6.02
C ASP A 220 0.07 15.17 -7.00
N TRP A 221 -1.00 15.78 -6.46
CA TRP A 221 -2.30 15.91 -7.11
C TRP A 221 -2.76 14.61 -7.76
N GLY A 222 -2.69 13.51 -7.01
CA GLY A 222 -3.10 12.16 -7.40
C GLY A 222 -2.14 11.44 -8.33
N GLY A 223 -0.88 11.88 -8.38
CA GLY A 223 0.24 11.04 -8.81
C GLY A 223 0.41 9.79 -7.92
N LEU A 224 0.03 9.88 -6.65
CA LEU A 224 -0.11 8.73 -5.75
C LEU A 224 -1.48 8.74 -5.09
N LEU A 225 -2.16 7.61 -5.14
CA LEU A 225 -3.51 7.43 -4.62
C LEU A 225 -3.58 6.16 -3.76
N LYS A 226 -4.21 6.29 -2.60
CA LYS A 226 -4.74 5.18 -1.82
C LYS A 226 -6.20 5.49 -1.47
N MET A 227 -7.02 4.45 -1.40
CA MET A 227 -8.43 4.56 -1.09
C MET A 227 -8.86 3.37 -0.27
N VAL A 228 -9.69 3.61 0.73
CA VAL A 228 -10.37 2.58 1.52
C VAL A 228 -11.86 2.70 1.26
N VAL A 229 -12.51 1.58 0.99
CA VAL A 229 -13.96 1.45 0.81
C VAL A 229 -14.46 0.39 1.77
N ILE A 230 -15.34 0.78 2.68
CA ILE A 230 -16.00 -0.09 3.64
C ILE A 230 -17.44 -0.34 3.17
N CYS A 231 -17.86 -1.60 3.24
CA CYS A 231 -19.11 -2.12 2.69
C CYS A 231 -20.04 -2.51 3.85
N PRO A 232 -21.03 -1.69 4.22
CA PRO A 232 -21.92 -1.96 5.34
C PRO A 232 -22.71 -3.27 5.23
N SER A 233 -22.98 -3.79 4.03
CA SER A 233 -23.66 -5.08 3.91
C SER A 233 -22.76 -6.27 4.28
N LEU A 234 -21.44 -6.06 4.30
CA LEU A 234 -20.44 -6.99 4.81
C LEU A 234 -20.20 -6.80 6.32
N ARG A 235 -21.28 -6.56 7.07
CA ARG A 235 -21.27 -6.46 8.54
C ARG A 235 -21.18 -7.85 9.15
N HIS A 236 -20.29 -8.00 10.12
CA HIS A 236 -20.11 -9.22 10.88
C HIS A 236 -20.07 -8.91 12.38
N VAL A 237 -20.59 -9.82 13.20
CA VAL A 237 -20.55 -9.73 14.66
C VAL A 237 -19.78 -10.93 15.18
N VAL A 238 -18.69 -10.65 15.89
CA VAL A 238 -17.89 -11.67 16.58
C VAL A 238 -18.36 -11.68 18.03
N SER A 239 -19.05 -12.74 18.42
CA SER A 239 -19.48 -12.93 19.81
C SER A 239 -18.27 -13.11 20.72
N GLY A 240 -18.32 -12.51 21.91
CA GLY A 240 -17.40 -12.87 23.00
C GLY A 240 -17.74 -14.27 23.51
N ASP A 241 -16.71 -15.02 23.93
CA ASP A 241 -16.76 -16.46 24.19
C ASP A 241 -18.05 -16.92 24.89
N GLN A 242 -18.85 -17.68 24.16
CA GLN A 242 -19.87 -18.55 24.73
C GLN A 242 -19.57 -19.95 24.24
N GLU A 243 -19.31 -20.85 25.19
CA GLU A 243 -19.12 -22.28 24.99
C GLU A 243 -20.33 -22.89 24.29
N ASP A 244 -20.40 -22.80 22.97
CA ASP A 244 -21.21 -23.69 22.14
C ASP A 244 -20.32 -24.81 21.60
N ILE A 245 -19.72 -25.55 22.54
CA ILE A 245 -19.41 -26.95 22.29
C ILE A 245 -20.74 -27.68 22.50
N GLU A 246 -21.50 -27.85 21.42
CA GLU A 246 -22.42 -28.99 21.34
C GLU A 246 -21.55 -30.26 21.38
N ASP A 247 -21.25 -30.69 22.61
CA ASP A 247 -20.66 -31.97 22.94
C ASP A 247 -21.71 -33.05 22.64
N ASP A 248 -21.69 -33.60 21.44
CA ASP A 248 -22.33 -34.88 21.17
C ASP A 248 -21.43 -36.01 21.72
N GLY A 249 -21.39 -36.05 23.05
CA GLY A 249 -20.96 -37.17 23.88
C GLY A 249 -19.46 -37.27 24.16
N ILE A 250 -19.04 -36.75 25.32
CA ILE A 250 -18.55 -37.54 26.47
C ILE A 250 -18.63 -36.68 27.74
N THR A 251 -19.53 -37.08 28.65
CA THR A 251 -19.64 -36.53 30.01
C THR A 251 -18.31 -36.62 30.77
N ILE A 252 -17.71 -35.48 31.09
CA ILE A 252 -16.74 -35.37 32.19
C ILE A 252 -17.37 -34.51 33.29
N ALA A 253 -17.86 -35.19 34.32
CA ALA A 253 -18.30 -34.58 35.55
C ALA A 253 -17.08 -34.03 36.31
N VAL A 254 -17.09 -32.74 36.61
CA VAL A 254 -16.26 -32.18 37.69
C VAL A 254 -17.18 -31.50 38.70
N SER A 255 -17.05 -31.97 39.94
CA SER A 255 -17.89 -31.73 41.09
C SER A 255 -17.83 -30.28 41.57
N ASN A 256 -18.98 -29.61 41.67
CA ASN A 256 -19.15 -28.38 42.44
C ASN A 256 -19.43 -28.73 43.89
N ASP A 257 -18.50 -28.39 44.79
CA ASP A 257 -18.77 -28.32 46.22
C ASP A 257 -17.90 -27.19 46.82
N SER A 258 -18.45 -25.98 46.86
CA SER A 258 -18.31 -25.04 47.98
C SER A 258 -19.09 -23.74 47.70
N ASP A 259 -20.15 -23.56 48.47
CA ASP A 259 -20.80 -22.27 48.74
C ASP A 259 -19.78 -21.21 49.19
N SER A 260 -19.79 -20.02 48.58
CA SER A 260 -19.90 -18.74 49.29
C SER A 260 -19.83 -17.54 48.36
N ASP A 261 -20.82 -16.66 48.56
CA ASP A 261 -20.82 -15.20 48.38
C ASP A 261 -21.22 -14.63 47.00
N GLU A 262 -22.53 -14.37 46.94
CA GLU A 262 -23.22 -13.36 46.15
C GLU A 262 -22.54 -11.97 46.28
N ASP A 263 -21.81 -11.55 45.25
CA ASP A 263 -21.76 -10.18 44.70
C ASP A 263 -20.47 -10.01 43.86
N SER A 264 -20.54 -10.40 42.58
CA SER A 264 -19.58 -9.94 41.59
C SER A 264 -20.28 -9.75 40.24
N ASN A 265 -20.44 -8.48 39.87
CA ASN A 265 -20.66 -7.91 38.54
C ASN A 265 -21.01 -8.89 37.41
N LYS A 266 -22.31 -9.01 37.11
CA LYS A 266 -22.85 -9.63 35.90
C LYS A 266 -22.76 -8.70 34.65
N ASP A 267 -21.69 -7.91 34.53
CA ASP A 267 -21.58 -6.88 33.47
C ASP A 267 -20.35 -7.06 32.55
N GLU A 268 -19.58 -8.15 32.66
CA GLU A 268 -18.60 -8.55 31.63
C GLU A 268 -19.13 -9.76 30.82
N GLU A 269 -20.38 -9.65 30.31
CA GLU A 269 -20.78 -10.45 29.14
C GLU A 269 -19.88 -10.00 27.97
N GLY A 270 -19.16 -10.94 27.36
CA GLY A 270 -18.14 -10.66 26.35
C GLY A 270 -18.66 -9.75 25.24
N SER A 271 -18.18 -8.51 25.21
CA SER A 271 -18.69 -7.48 24.30
C SER A 271 -18.59 -7.96 22.85
N GLU A 272 -19.73 -8.08 22.18
CA GLU A 272 -19.82 -8.36 20.75
C GLU A 272 -18.93 -7.37 19.99
N THR A 273 -18.02 -7.89 19.16
CA THR A 273 -17.15 -7.06 18.33
C THR A 273 -17.74 -6.97 16.94
N ILE A 274 -18.11 -5.76 16.54
CA ILE A 274 -18.74 -5.51 15.24
C ILE A 274 -17.65 -5.13 14.25
N ILE A 275 -17.71 -5.69 13.05
CA ILE A 275 -16.67 -5.55 12.03
C ILE A 275 -17.32 -5.40 10.68
N TYR A 276 -16.74 -4.56 9.84
CA TYR A 276 -17.17 -4.39 8.46
C TYR A 276 -16.08 -4.85 7.50
N GLY A 277 -16.47 -5.65 6.51
CA GLY A 277 -15.63 -5.97 5.36
C GLY A 277 -15.50 -4.79 4.40
N GLY A 278 -14.39 -4.76 3.68
CA GLY A 278 -14.14 -3.76 2.67
C GLY A 278 -12.88 -4.06 1.87
N PHE A 279 -12.44 -3.08 1.08
CA PHE A 279 -11.16 -3.17 0.40
C PHE A 279 -10.40 -1.85 0.44
N GLN A 280 -9.09 -1.99 0.39
CA GLN A 280 -8.17 -0.92 0.12
C GLN A 280 -7.62 -1.08 -1.28
N THR A 281 -7.46 0.02 -2.00
CA THR A 281 -6.84 0.04 -3.32
C THR A 281 -5.90 1.22 -3.44
N GLY A 282 -4.95 1.12 -4.35
CA GLY A 282 -4.09 2.23 -4.68
C GLY A 282 -3.46 2.09 -6.05
N TYR A 283 -2.85 3.19 -6.47
CA TYR A 283 -2.17 3.29 -7.74
C TYR A 283 -1.12 4.40 -7.68
N ASP A 284 0.05 4.15 -8.28
CA ASP A 284 1.11 5.14 -8.44
C ASP A 284 1.29 5.50 -9.93
N PHE A 285 0.80 6.69 -10.29
CA PHE A 285 0.83 7.26 -11.63
C PHE A 285 2.18 7.85 -12.02
N ARG A 286 3.19 7.73 -11.14
CA ARG A 286 4.56 8.20 -11.41
C ARG A 286 5.44 7.15 -12.11
N GLY A 287 4.89 5.97 -12.43
CA GLY A 287 5.63 4.97 -13.19
C GLY A 287 5.22 3.52 -12.97
N THR A 288 4.30 3.23 -12.05
CA THR A 288 3.84 1.84 -11.87
C THR A 288 2.80 1.47 -12.92
N GLN A 289 2.92 0.24 -13.43
CA GLN A 289 2.00 -0.31 -14.42
C GLN A 289 0.89 -1.13 -13.79
N THR A 290 0.63 -0.96 -12.50
CA THR A 290 -0.20 -1.87 -11.73
C THR A 290 -1.16 -1.13 -10.81
N LEU A 291 -2.45 -1.33 -11.07
CA LEU A 291 -3.50 -1.10 -10.09
C LEU A 291 -3.55 -2.27 -9.13
N TRP A 292 -3.73 -2.02 -7.84
CA TRP A 292 -3.88 -3.09 -6.87
C TRP A 292 -5.06 -2.83 -5.93
N ALA A 293 -5.59 -3.92 -5.37
CA ALA A 293 -6.58 -3.89 -4.30
C ALA A 293 -6.27 -5.01 -3.30
N ARG A 294 -6.72 -4.85 -2.07
CA ARG A 294 -6.66 -5.90 -1.05
C ARG A 294 -7.88 -5.84 -0.13
N PRO A 295 -8.37 -6.99 0.35
CA PRO A 295 -9.38 -7.04 1.40
C PRO A 295 -8.91 -6.34 2.68
N VAL A 296 -9.85 -5.71 3.39
CA VAL A 296 -9.62 -5.12 4.71
C VAL A 296 -10.79 -5.39 5.66
N LEU A 297 -10.51 -5.37 6.96
CA LEU A 297 -11.52 -5.27 8.02
C LEU A 297 -11.51 -3.87 8.62
N PHE A 298 -12.69 -3.34 8.91
CA PHE A 298 -12.86 -2.09 9.62
C PHE A 298 -13.51 -2.32 10.97
N PHE A 299 -12.84 -1.83 12.02
CA PHE A 299 -13.29 -1.89 13.40
C PHE A 299 -13.89 -0.52 13.76
N PRO A 300 -15.23 -0.42 13.88
CA PRO A 300 -15.90 0.85 14.10
C PRO A 300 -15.53 1.48 15.44
N ASP A 301 -15.41 0.69 16.51
CA ASP A 301 -15.13 1.19 17.87
C ASP A 301 -13.82 1.95 17.98
N SER A 302 -12.80 1.53 17.22
CA SER A 302 -11.47 2.17 17.17
C SER A 302 -11.28 3.05 15.93
N GLY A 303 -12.14 2.92 14.92
CA GLY A 303 -11.97 3.53 13.61
C GLY A 303 -10.80 2.95 12.79
N THR A 304 -10.23 1.81 13.19
CA THR A 304 -9.02 1.25 12.56
C THR A 304 -9.34 0.34 11.38
N VAL A 305 -8.42 0.30 10.43
CA VAL A 305 -8.45 -0.63 9.29
C VAL A 305 -7.33 -1.63 9.45
N LEU A 306 -7.70 -2.90 9.52
CA LEU A 306 -6.76 -4.00 9.42
C LEU A 306 -6.68 -4.41 7.96
N PRO A 307 -5.55 -4.18 7.26
CA PRO A 307 -5.38 -4.76 5.95
C PRO A 307 -5.15 -6.26 6.06
N ASP A 308 -5.28 -6.91 4.91
CA ASP A 308 -4.63 -8.20 4.67
C ASP A 308 -5.38 -9.43 5.20
N MET A 309 -6.66 -9.49 4.87
CA MET A 309 -7.44 -10.73 5.00
C MET A 309 -7.20 -11.71 3.86
N GLY A 310 -6.24 -11.46 2.96
CA GLY A 310 -6.11 -12.22 1.72
C GLY A 310 -5.11 -11.71 0.70
N GLU A 311 -5.00 -12.44 -0.40
CA GLU A 311 -4.07 -12.10 -1.47
C GLU A 311 -4.32 -10.71 -2.05
N ARG A 312 -3.22 -10.02 -2.33
CA ARG A 312 -3.25 -8.72 -3.00
C ARG A 312 -3.61 -8.92 -4.47
N TYR A 313 -4.74 -8.35 -4.86
CA TYR A 313 -5.14 -8.24 -6.25
C TYR A 313 -4.24 -7.27 -6.98
N THR A 314 -3.68 -7.71 -8.10
CA THR A 314 -2.90 -6.84 -8.97
C THR A 314 -3.44 -6.92 -10.39
N ARG A 315 -3.54 -5.76 -11.03
CA ARG A 315 -3.98 -5.63 -12.42
C ARG A 315 -2.99 -4.75 -13.15
N ARG A 316 -2.32 -5.35 -14.13
CA ARG A 316 -1.52 -4.58 -15.08
C ARG A 316 -2.41 -3.95 -16.15
N HIS A 317 -2.03 -2.77 -16.62
CA HIS A 317 -2.78 -2.07 -17.65
C HIS A 317 -1.95 -1.88 -18.91
N TYR A 318 -2.09 -2.84 -19.83
CA TYR A 318 -1.50 -2.80 -21.16
C TYR A 318 -2.57 -2.51 -22.20
N GLY A 319 -2.25 -1.66 -23.19
CA GLY A 319 -3.23 -1.24 -24.18
C GLY A 319 -4.50 -0.66 -23.54
N LYS A 320 -5.67 -0.91 -24.13
CA LYS A 320 -6.94 -0.26 -23.74
C LYS A 320 -7.59 -0.95 -22.54
N ALA A 321 -6.97 -0.84 -21.37
CA ALA A 321 -7.36 -1.59 -20.17
C ALA A 321 -8.76 -1.25 -19.60
N THR A 322 -9.36 -0.13 -20.02
CA THR A 322 -10.74 0.27 -19.66
C THR A 322 -11.78 -0.17 -20.70
N ASN A 323 -11.36 -0.75 -21.83
CA ASN A 323 -12.24 -1.28 -22.86
C ASN A 323 -12.47 -2.78 -22.63
N ALA A 324 -13.70 -3.15 -22.29
CA ALA A 324 -14.05 -4.55 -21.98
C ALA A 324 -13.84 -5.52 -23.15
N ASP A 325 -14.14 -5.11 -24.39
CA ASP A 325 -13.95 -5.97 -25.56
C ASP A 325 -12.47 -6.19 -25.88
N HIS A 326 -11.66 -5.14 -25.72
CA HIS A 326 -10.21 -5.24 -25.80
C HIS A 326 -9.68 -6.20 -24.75
N GLU A 327 -10.04 -6.02 -23.48
CA GLU A 327 -9.59 -6.89 -22.39
C GLU A 327 -9.95 -8.36 -22.66
N ARG A 328 -11.21 -8.64 -23.05
CA ARG A 328 -11.63 -10.00 -23.39
C ARG A 328 -10.88 -10.57 -24.58
N SER A 329 -10.62 -9.77 -25.62
CA SER A 329 -9.83 -10.20 -26.79
C SER A 329 -8.40 -10.58 -26.44
N GLN A 330 -7.87 -10.02 -25.34
CA GLN A 330 -6.54 -10.31 -24.79
C GLN A 330 -6.58 -11.40 -23.70
N GLY A 331 -7.73 -12.07 -23.49
CA GLY A 331 -7.90 -13.07 -22.44
C GLY A 331 -7.89 -12.51 -21.03
N ARG A 332 -8.13 -11.20 -20.85
CA ARG A 332 -8.15 -10.51 -19.55
C ARG A 332 -9.57 -10.21 -19.10
N VAL A 333 -9.77 -10.20 -17.78
CA VAL A 333 -11.05 -9.86 -17.14
C VAL A 333 -11.28 -8.34 -17.22
N PRO A 334 -12.42 -7.84 -17.73
CA PRO A 334 -12.75 -6.42 -17.71
C PRO A 334 -12.68 -5.80 -16.30
N ILE A 335 -12.32 -4.51 -16.20
CA ILE A 335 -12.10 -3.85 -14.90
C ILE A 335 -13.34 -3.86 -13.99
N SER A 336 -14.54 -3.75 -14.54
CA SER A 336 -15.79 -3.84 -13.77
C SER A 336 -16.02 -5.25 -13.19
N GLU A 337 -15.68 -6.29 -13.94
CA GLU A 337 -15.77 -7.68 -13.49
C GLU A 337 -14.70 -7.98 -12.43
N TRP A 338 -13.51 -7.37 -12.56
CA TRP A 338 -12.45 -7.47 -11.57
C TRP A 338 -12.82 -6.83 -10.23
N TRP A 339 -13.46 -5.66 -10.23
CA TRP A 339 -14.00 -5.08 -8.98
C TRP A 339 -15.09 -5.94 -8.35
N ARG A 340 -15.94 -6.58 -9.18
CA ARG A 340 -16.95 -7.51 -8.68
C ARG A 340 -16.32 -8.72 -8.01
N SER A 341 -15.30 -9.34 -8.62
CA SER A 341 -14.64 -10.51 -8.02
C SER A 341 -13.97 -10.18 -6.70
N ILE A 342 -13.43 -8.97 -6.54
CA ILE A 342 -12.86 -8.52 -5.26
C ILE A 342 -13.94 -8.47 -4.18
N TYR A 343 -15.10 -7.89 -4.47
CA TYR A 343 -16.21 -7.89 -3.51
C TYR A 343 -16.63 -9.31 -3.12
N ASP A 344 -16.81 -10.20 -4.10
CA ASP A 344 -17.29 -11.56 -3.88
C ASP A 344 -16.30 -12.39 -3.02
N ASP A 345 -15.00 -12.18 -3.22
CA ASP A 345 -13.97 -12.81 -2.40
C ASP A 345 -13.97 -12.25 -0.97
N ILE A 346 -14.16 -10.95 -0.77
CA ILE A 346 -14.27 -10.37 0.57
C ILE A 346 -15.48 -10.95 1.30
N ASP A 347 -16.65 -11.00 0.65
CA ASP A 347 -17.87 -11.59 1.20
C ASP A 347 -17.64 -13.05 1.64
N THR A 348 -16.93 -13.83 0.81
CA THR A 348 -16.56 -15.21 1.15
C THR A 348 -15.63 -15.27 2.36
N ARG A 349 -14.62 -14.39 2.43
CA ARG A 349 -13.67 -14.32 3.57
C ARG A 349 -14.32 -13.86 4.87
N MET A 350 -15.39 -13.07 4.80
CA MET A 350 -16.11 -12.63 6.01
C MET A 350 -16.66 -13.81 6.82
N ILE A 351 -16.79 -15.00 6.23
CA ILE A 351 -17.21 -16.22 6.92
C ILE A 351 -16.16 -16.71 7.94
N GLU A 352 -14.87 -16.48 7.68
CA GLU A 352 -13.75 -16.98 8.50
C GLU A 352 -13.23 -15.94 9.52
N VAL A 353 -13.77 -14.72 9.48
CA VAL A 353 -13.32 -13.61 10.34
C VAL A 353 -13.47 -13.92 11.83
N ASP A 354 -14.60 -14.53 12.22
CA ASP A 354 -14.86 -14.91 13.61
C ASP A 354 -13.78 -15.87 14.15
N THR A 355 -13.50 -16.94 13.40
CA THR A 355 -12.44 -17.90 13.76
C THR A 355 -11.07 -17.23 13.85
N ALA A 356 -10.72 -16.36 12.89
CA ALA A 356 -9.44 -15.67 12.90
C ALA A 356 -9.30 -14.69 14.08
N ILE A 357 -10.38 -14.02 14.48
CA ILE A 357 -10.36 -13.10 15.62
C ILE A 357 -10.31 -13.85 16.95
N ARG A 358 -11.08 -14.94 17.10
CA ARG A 358 -10.97 -15.79 18.29
C ARG A 358 -9.56 -16.37 18.42
N ARG A 359 -8.97 -16.86 17.33
CA ARG A 359 -7.58 -17.31 17.30
C ARG A 359 -6.60 -16.25 17.79
N THR A 360 -6.70 -15.02 17.30
CA THR A 360 -5.78 -13.94 17.71
C THR A 360 -6.03 -13.44 19.15
N ARG A 361 -7.23 -13.67 19.70
CA ARG A 361 -7.51 -13.44 21.12
C ARG A 361 -6.97 -14.54 22.02
N ALA A 362 -6.91 -15.78 21.53
CA ALA A 362 -6.44 -16.93 22.29
C ALA A 362 -4.90 -17.04 22.37
N ILE A 363 -4.16 -16.38 21.48
CA ILE A 363 -2.69 -16.40 21.47
C ILE A 363 -2.17 -15.18 22.24
N ALA A 364 -1.39 -15.42 23.30
CA ALA A 364 -0.74 -14.39 24.09
C ALA A 364 0.78 -14.53 24.09
N TYR A 365 1.47 -13.40 24.00
CA TYR A 365 2.92 -13.32 24.09
C TYR A 365 3.31 -12.94 25.51
N ASP A 366 4.13 -13.75 26.15
CA ASP A 366 4.61 -13.54 27.50
C ASP A 366 5.95 -12.81 27.51
N PHE A 367 5.88 -11.50 27.77
CA PHE A 367 7.06 -10.65 27.81
C PHE A 367 7.85 -10.74 29.13
N GLU A 368 7.44 -11.60 30.07
CA GLU A 368 8.30 -12.00 31.19
C GLU A 368 9.27 -13.13 30.77
N ASP A 369 8.88 -13.95 29.78
CA ASP A 369 9.68 -15.06 29.26
C ASP A 369 10.48 -14.69 27.99
N LEU A 370 10.00 -13.73 27.21
CA LEU A 370 10.71 -13.21 26.04
C LEU A 370 11.91 -12.33 26.44
N PRO A 371 13.00 -12.32 25.65
CA PRO A 371 14.23 -11.62 25.98
C PRO A 371 14.16 -10.09 25.75
N PHE A 372 13.01 -9.56 25.34
CA PHE A 372 12.83 -8.16 24.96
C PHE A 372 11.47 -7.64 25.43
N SER A 373 11.32 -6.32 25.48
CA SER A 373 10.07 -5.68 25.87
C SER A 373 9.03 -5.65 24.74
N VAL A 374 7.78 -5.29 25.05
CA VAL A 374 6.72 -5.07 24.05
C VAL A 374 7.11 -3.98 23.04
N GLU A 375 7.78 -2.92 23.51
CA GLU A 375 8.27 -1.82 22.66
C GLU A 375 9.37 -2.29 21.69
N ASP A 376 10.34 -3.04 22.22
CA ASP A 376 11.42 -3.62 21.41
C ASP A 376 10.85 -4.56 20.35
N CYS A 377 9.84 -5.35 20.70
CA CYS A 377 9.16 -6.25 19.77
C CYS A 377 8.58 -5.51 18.55
N TYR A 378 7.84 -4.42 18.76
CA TYR A 378 7.37 -3.58 17.66
C TYR A 378 8.52 -2.99 16.85
N THR A 379 9.59 -2.55 17.52
CA THR A 379 10.76 -1.98 16.85
C THR A 379 11.47 -3.03 15.98
N TYR A 380 11.55 -4.28 16.44
CA TYR A 380 12.09 -5.41 15.67
C TYR A 380 11.22 -5.78 14.45
N TRP A 381 9.92 -5.54 14.51
CA TRP A 381 9.04 -5.60 13.33
C TRP A 381 9.20 -4.41 12.37
N GLY A 382 10.10 -3.47 12.66
CA GLY A 382 10.38 -2.31 11.81
C GLY A 382 9.47 -1.11 12.07
N ILE A 383 8.67 -1.12 13.14
CA ILE A 383 7.86 0.03 13.53
C ILE A 383 8.78 1.10 14.13
N ALA A 384 8.64 2.36 13.69
CA ALA A 384 9.44 3.44 14.25
C ALA A 384 9.12 3.65 15.74
N PHE A 385 10.17 3.91 16.53
CA PHE A 385 10.13 4.04 17.99
C PHE A 385 8.94 4.84 18.52
N LYS A 386 8.65 6.02 17.95
CA LYS A 386 7.51 6.87 18.35
C LYS A 386 6.17 6.11 18.35
N TYR A 387 5.94 5.27 17.35
CA TYR A 387 4.70 4.50 17.21
C TYR A 387 4.75 3.21 18.04
N ALA A 388 5.93 2.59 18.13
CA ALA A 388 6.18 1.39 18.93
C ALA A 388 5.90 1.64 20.43
N GLU A 389 6.43 2.73 21.00
CA GLU A 389 6.20 3.15 22.39
C GLU A 389 4.69 3.29 22.67
N ARG A 390 3.97 4.03 21.81
CA ARG A 390 2.53 4.25 21.97
C ARG A 390 1.67 3.01 21.75
N ALA A 391 2.10 2.09 20.90
CA ALA A 391 1.44 0.82 20.71
C ALA A 391 1.67 -0.09 21.93
N ALA A 392 2.91 -0.15 22.44
CA ALA A 392 3.29 -0.95 23.60
C ALA A 392 2.54 -0.51 24.87
N ASP A 393 2.57 0.78 25.20
CA ASP A 393 1.84 1.35 26.35
C ASP A 393 0.37 0.93 26.35
N ARG A 394 -0.26 1.01 25.17
CA ARG A 394 -1.67 0.64 25.01
C ARG A 394 -1.86 -0.86 25.14
N ALA A 395 -1.06 -1.69 24.46
CA ALA A 395 -1.17 -3.13 24.51
C ALA A 395 -1.03 -3.66 25.95
N ILE A 396 -0.06 -3.13 26.71
CA ILE A 396 0.15 -3.45 28.13
C ILE A 396 -1.05 -3.02 28.98
N SER A 397 -1.61 -1.82 28.71
CA SER A 397 -2.72 -1.29 29.50
C SER A 397 -4.04 -2.06 29.35
N ILE A 398 -4.27 -2.68 28.18
CA ILE A 398 -5.49 -3.44 27.89
C ILE A 398 -5.34 -4.94 28.16
N ALA A 399 -4.11 -5.42 28.34
CA ALA A 399 -3.82 -6.82 28.62
C ALA A 399 -4.10 -7.20 30.07
N LYS A 400 -4.56 -8.44 30.27
CA LYS A 400 -4.76 -9.06 31.59
C LYS A 400 -4.17 -10.48 31.54
N PRO A 401 -3.00 -10.75 32.17
CA PRO A 401 -2.12 -9.80 32.88
C PRO A 401 -1.40 -8.84 31.90
N SER A 402 -0.89 -7.73 32.43
CA SER A 402 -0.27 -6.67 31.62
C SER A 402 1.02 -7.11 30.90
N SER A 403 1.68 -8.15 31.40
CA SER A 403 2.86 -8.78 30.78
C SER A 403 2.53 -9.74 29.63
N ARG A 404 1.25 -10.09 29.45
CA ARG A 404 0.80 -11.08 28.45
C ARG A 404 -0.28 -10.53 27.52
N PRO A 405 0.02 -9.50 26.69
CA PRO A 405 -0.92 -9.05 25.67
C PRO A 405 -1.17 -10.16 24.63
N THR A 406 -2.43 -10.29 24.22
CA THR A 406 -2.82 -11.16 23.11
C THR A 406 -2.33 -10.60 21.78
N VAL A 407 -2.25 -11.45 20.76
CA VAL A 407 -1.97 -11.02 19.37
C VAL A 407 -2.97 -9.96 18.93
N PHE A 408 -4.25 -10.12 19.31
CA PHE A 408 -5.28 -9.11 19.09
C PHE A 408 -4.97 -7.78 19.78
N ASN A 409 -4.52 -7.79 21.04
CA ASN A 409 -4.14 -6.57 21.77
C ASN A 409 -2.97 -5.86 21.09
N LEU A 410 -1.95 -6.60 20.68
CA LEU A 410 -0.77 -6.07 19.99
C LEU A 410 -1.15 -5.47 18.64
N GLN A 411 -1.95 -6.17 17.86
CA GLN A 411 -2.42 -5.72 16.56
C GLN A 411 -3.25 -4.42 16.66
N LEU A 412 -4.30 -4.44 17.47
CA LEU A 412 -5.21 -3.31 17.60
C LEU A 412 -4.48 -2.07 18.14
N SER A 413 -3.56 -2.27 19.08
CA SER A 413 -2.77 -1.17 19.67
C SER A 413 -1.85 -0.52 18.65
N LEU A 414 -1.24 -1.30 17.74
CA LEU A 414 -0.44 -0.76 16.64
C LEU A 414 -1.31 0.05 15.67
N LEU A 415 -2.46 -0.50 15.26
CA LEU A 415 -3.37 0.19 14.35
C LEU A 415 -3.85 1.53 14.94
N ILE A 416 -4.20 1.57 16.23
CA ILE A 416 -4.62 2.80 16.91
C ILE A 416 -3.46 3.78 17.02
N ALA A 417 -2.27 3.34 17.40
CA ALA A 417 -1.09 4.20 17.52
C ALA A 417 -0.76 4.87 16.17
N VAL A 418 -0.75 4.09 15.09
CA VAL A 418 -0.52 4.60 13.73
C VAL A 418 -1.65 5.53 13.29
N LEU A 419 -2.92 5.19 13.54
CA LEU A 419 -4.05 6.06 13.18
C LEU A 419 -4.01 7.43 13.89
N GLN A 420 -3.59 7.46 15.15
CA GLN A 420 -3.61 8.68 15.98
C GLN A 420 -2.36 9.55 15.83
N GLU A 421 -1.18 8.94 15.68
CA GLU A 421 0.09 9.64 15.86
C GLU A 421 0.90 9.80 14.55
N TYR A 422 0.48 9.15 13.45
CA TYR A 422 1.24 9.17 12.20
C TYR A 422 1.23 10.55 11.54
N GLU A 423 2.42 11.15 11.45
CA GLU A 423 2.63 12.50 10.90
C GLU A 423 2.98 12.50 9.40
N GLY A 424 3.23 11.31 8.84
CA GLY A 424 3.56 11.13 7.43
C GLY A 424 2.32 11.13 6.53
N SER A 425 2.53 10.80 5.26
CA SER A 425 1.43 10.70 4.30
C SER A 425 0.71 9.35 4.41
N MET A 426 -0.62 9.36 4.58
CA MET A 426 -1.45 8.15 4.60
C MET A 426 -1.39 7.38 3.27
N ALA A 427 -1.09 8.09 2.18
CA ALA A 427 -0.84 7.50 0.88
C ALA A 427 0.57 6.90 0.72
N SER A 428 1.49 7.08 1.67
CA SER A 428 2.88 6.61 1.60
C SER A 428 3.01 5.10 1.77
N ASP A 429 4.13 4.55 1.29
CA ASP A 429 4.41 3.12 1.44
C ASP A 429 4.78 2.76 2.89
N THR A 430 5.46 3.65 3.63
CA THR A 430 5.74 3.45 5.07
C THR A 430 4.47 3.30 5.90
N TYR A 431 3.43 4.11 5.63
CA TYR A 431 2.14 3.93 6.31
C TYR A 431 1.54 2.55 5.98
N GLN A 432 1.66 2.09 4.73
CA GLN A 432 1.17 0.77 4.35
C GLN A 432 1.96 -0.36 5.00
N GLU A 433 3.29 -0.24 5.08
CA GLU A 433 4.18 -1.22 5.71
C GLU A 433 3.79 -1.40 7.19
N TYR A 434 3.48 -0.33 7.92
CA TYR A 434 3.02 -0.44 9.32
C TYR A 434 1.66 -1.14 9.45
N LEU A 435 0.73 -0.87 8.54
CA LEU A 435 -0.53 -1.60 8.53
C LEU A 435 -0.33 -3.07 8.11
N GLU A 436 0.63 -3.36 7.23
CA GLU A 436 1.00 -4.71 6.81
C GLU A 436 1.58 -5.53 7.96
N VAL A 437 2.38 -4.92 8.86
CA VAL A 437 2.83 -5.57 10.10
C VAL A 437 1.63 -6.02 10.95
N ALA A 438 0.60 -5.18 11.10
CA ALA A 438 -0.62 -5.55 11.80
C ALA A 438 -1.41 -6.66 11.08
N GLY A 439 -1.41 -6.64 9.74
CA GLY A 439 -1.99 -7.69 8.88
C GLY A 439 -1.29 -9.04 9.02
N GLU A 440 0.03 -9.06 8.96
CA GLU A 440 0.84 -10.27 9.13
C GLU A 440 0.72 -10.82 10.55
N LEU A 441 0.66 -9.95 11.57
CA LEU A 441 0.40 -10.38 12.95
C LEU A 441 -0.96 -11.10 13.09
N PHE A 442 -1.97 -10.69 12.31
CA PHE A 442 -3.26 -11.38 12.24
C PHE A 442 -3.13 -12.79 11.68
N ARG A 443 -2.43 -12.91 10.54
CA ARG A 443 -2.40 -14.13 9.74
C ARG A 443 -1.40 -15.15 10.30
N LYS A 444 -0.23 -14.65 10.70
CA LYS A 444 1.00 -15.42 10.95
C LYS A 444 1.70 -14.99 12.25
N PRO A 445 1.01 -15.06 13.41
CA PRO A 445 1.60 -14.63 14.68
C PRO A 445 2.89 -15.39 15.04
N ALA A 446 3.00 -16.67 14.70
CA ALA A 446 4.23 -17.47 14.92
C ALA A 446 5.44 -16.87 14.21
N MET A 447 5.28 -16.61 12.91
CA MET A 447 6.32 -16.04 12.07
C MET A 447 6.73 -14.65 12.55
N MET A 448 5.77 -13.85 13.01
CA MET A 448 6.04 -12.50 13.52
C MET A 448 6.89 -12.53 14.79
N ILE A 449 6.60 -13.39 15.77
CA ILE A 449 7.46 -13.47 16.96
C ILE A 449 8.84 -14.03 16.62
N GLN A 450 8.94 -15.02 15.73
CA GLN A 450 10.23 -15.54 15.26
C GLN A 450 11.07 -14.46 14.59
N LEU A 451 10.46 -13.59 13.76
CA LEU A 451 11.14 -12.45 13.16
C LEU A 451 11.68 -11.48 14.22
N ALA A 452 10.92 -11.20 15.27
CA ALA A 452 11.39 -10.36 16.37
C ALA A 452 12.57 -11.00 17.13
N MET A 453 12.52 -12.31 17.39
CA MET A 453 13.61 -13.05 18.02
C MET A 453 14.88 -13.06 17.16
N GLN A 454 14.76 -13.28 15.84
CA GLN A 454 15.88 -13.23 14.91
C GLN A 454 16.53 -11.85 14.90
N GLU A 455 15.73 -10.79 14.91
CA GLU A 455 16.24 -9.42 14.90
C GLU A 455 16.88 -9.05 16.25
N HIS A 456 16.32 -9.51 17.37
CA HIS A 456 16.96 -9.43 18.69
C HIS A 456 18.34 -10.09 18.68
N ASP A 457 18.43 -11.35 18.25
CA ASP A 457 19.68 -12.12 18.23
C ASP A 457 20.73 -11.49 17.29
N ARG A 458 20.28 -10.80 16.23
CA ARG A 458 21.13 -10.05 15.30
C ARG A 458 21.66 -8.76 15.93
N GLN A 459 20.87 -8.08 16.76
CA GLN A 459 21.26 -6.83 17.42
C GLN A 459 22.07 -7.06 18.69
N THR A 460 21.98 -8.25 19.28
CA THR A 460 22.65 -8.57 20.53
C THR A 460 24.08 -9.10 20.31
N ASP A 461 25.04 -8.40 20.94
CA ASP A 461 26.48 -8.73 20.87
C ASP A 461 26.89 -9.88 21.80
N GLN A 462 26.01 -10.29 22.71
CA GLN A 462 26.28 -11.35 23.69
C GLN A 462 25.72 -12.70 23.20
N PRO A 463 26.57 -13.73 23.01
CA PRO A 463 26.11 -15.02 22.52
C PRO A 463 25.18 -15.75 23.51
N ASP A 464 25.26 -15.43 24.80
CA ASP A 464 24.43 -16.03 25.86
C ASP A 464 23.00 -15.42 25.92
N GLU A 465 22.78 -14.29 25.24
CA GLU A 465 21.46 -13.63 25.12
C GLU A 465 20.73 -14.06 23.84
N ARG A 466 21.33 -14.91 23.00
CA ARG A 466 20.68 -15.42 21.78
C ARG A 466 19.72 -16.55 22.12
N VAL A 467 18.51 -16.47 21.58
CA VAL A 467 17.42 -17.38 21.96
C VAL A 467 17.18 -18.48 20.92
N LEU A 468 17.43 -18.23 19.63
CA LEU A 468 17.17 -19.23 18.59
C LEU A 468 18.38 -20.15 18.34
N PRO A 469 18.22 -21.49 18.40
CA PRO A 469 19.28 -22.41 18.00
C PRO A 469 19.54 -22.33 16.48
N GLU A 470 20.77 -22.65 16.04
CA GLU A 470 21.23 -22.45 14.64
C GLU A 470 20.37 -23.18 13.58
N ASP A 471 19.62 -24.21 13.98
CA ASP A 471 18.74 -25.03 13.14
C ASP A 471 17.30 -24.50 13.00
N GLN A 472 16.88 -23.51 13.80
CA GLN A 472 15.57 -22.86 13.73
C GLN A 472 15.60 -21.47 13.06
N GLN A 473 16.65 -21.17 12.29
CA GLN A 473 16.76 -19.92 11.52
C GLN A 473 15.80 -19.86 10.31
N THR A 474 15.06 -20.94 10.02
CA THR A 474 14.04 -20.98 8.96
C THR A 474 12.68 -20.56 9.51
N LEU A 475 12.10 -19.50 8.96
CA LEU A 475 10.75 -19.04 9.31
C LEU A 475 9.72 -20.14 9.03
N SER A 476 8.97 -20.54 10.05
CA SER A 476 7.83 -21.44 9.90
C SER A 476 6.50 -20.69 9.99
N ASP A 477 5.51 -21.18 9.25
CA ASP A 477 4.15 -20.65 9.20
C ASP A 477 3.14 -21.58 9.90
N ALA A 478 3.59 -22.74 10.40
CA ALA A 478 2.71 -23.74 11.01
C ALA A 478 2.39 -23.37 12.47
N LEU A 479 1.12 -23.49 12.86
CA LEU A 479 0.66 -23.27 14.24
C LEU A 479 1.19 -24.32 15.20
N ASP A 480 1.42 -25.55 14.74
CA ASP A 480 2.00 -26.61 15.57
C ASP A 480 3.42 -26.28 16.05
N ASP A 481 4.12 -25.38 15.35
CA ASP A 481 5.44 -24.88 15.74
C ASP A 481 5.37 -23.74 16.79
N ILE A 482 4.16 -23.25 17.14
CA ILE A 482 3.95 -22.17 18.12
C ILE A 482 4.19 -22.65 19.54
N VAL A 483 3.85 -23.92 19.82
CA VAL A 483 3.91 -24.50 21.17
C VAL A 483 5.36 -24.62 21.67
N ASP A 484 6.32 -24.66 20.76
CA ASP A 484 7.75 -24.78 21.07
C ASP A 484 8.50 -23.43 21.14
N ILE A 485 7.84 -22.29 20.88
CA ILE A 485 8.47 -20.96 20.97
C ILE A 485 8.41 -20.49 22.44
N PRO A 486 9.56 -20.21 23.10
CA PRO A 486 9.56 -19.68 24.46
C PRO A 486 8.76 -18.38 24.57
N GLY A 487 7.91 -18.28 25.59
CA GLY A 487 7.09 -17.09 25.84
C GLY A 487 5.84 -16.98 24.96
N ILE A 488 5.39 -18.04 24.28
CA ILE A 488 4.07 -18.09 23.66
C ILE A 488 3.13 -18.97 24.46
N THR A 489 1.97 -18.42 24.82
CA THR A 489 0.89 -19.14 25.51
C THR A 489 -0.37 -19.13 24.63
N VAL A 490 -1.04 -20.28 24.56
CA VAL A 490 -2.32 -20.42 23.88
C VAL A 490 -3.34 -20.92 24.90
N ASP A 491 -4.39 -20.14 25.15
CA ASP A 491 -5.36 -20.43 26.22
C ASP A 491 -6.22 -21.68 25.93
N SER A 492 -6.28 -22.14 24.67
CA SER A 492 -7.06 -23.32 24.24
C SER A 492 -6.39 -24.02 23.06
N GLU A 493 -5.90 -25.25 23.28
CA GLU A 493 -5.36 -26.15 22.24
C GLU A 493 -6.47 -26.64 21.28
N ALA A 494 -7.75 -26.50 21.67
CA ALA A 494 -8.92 -26.92 20.89
C ALA A 494 -9.22 -25.99 19.70
N ASP A 495 -8.92 -24.69 19.82
CA ASP A 495 -9.06 -23.71 18.75
C ASP A 495 -7.96 -23.81 17.68
N LEU A 496 -6.90 -24.58 17.97
CA LEU A 496 -5.79 -24.84 17.06
C LEU A 496 -6.02 -26.06 16.15
N SER A 497 -6.95 -26.97 16.49
CA SER A 497 -7.03 -28.23 15.74
C SER A 497 -7.52 -27.99 14.31
N ASP A 498 -6.76 -28.50 13.34
CA ASP A 498 -7.13 -28.65 11.92
C ASP A 498 -8.52 -29.29 11.71
N GLY A 499 -9.12 -29.89 12.76
CA GLY A 499 -10.47 -30.38 12.75
C GLY A 499 -11.52 -29.34 12.35
N ALA A 500 -11.36 -28.05 12.66
CA ALA A 500 -12.31 -27.02 12.24
C ALA A 500 -12.20 -26.68 10.73
N ALA A 501 -10.97 -26.52 10.23
CA ALA A 501 -10.69 -26.29 8.81
C ALA A 501 -11.07 -27.50 7.95
N GLN A 502 -10.82 -28.71 8.43
CA GLN A 502 -11.15 -29.96 7.75
C GLN A 502 -12.66 -30.25 7.78
N ARG A 503 -13.38 -29.89 8.86
CA ARG A 503 -14.85 -29.90 8.89
C ARG A 503 -15.47 -28.88 7.93
N LEU A 504 -14.82 -27.73 7.73
CA LEU A 504 -15.25 -26.73 6.74
C LEU A 504 -15.02 -27.24 5.32
N GLN A 505 -13.85 -27.85 5.06
CA GLN A 505 -13.53 -28.50 3.79
C GLN A 505 -14.51 -29.65 3.48
N ASP A 506 -14.84 -30.49 4.47
CA ASP A 506 -15.84 -31.55 4.34
C ASP A 506 -17.27 -31.00 4.12
N ARG A 507 -17.59 -29.83 4.68
CA ARG A 507 -18.90 -29.17 4.51
C ARG A 507 -19.03 -28.49 3.15
N VAL A 508 -17.94 -27.91 2.64
CA VAL A 508 -17.85 -27.35 1.28
C VAL A 508 -17.85 -28.49 0.24
N GLN A 509 -17.13 -29.58 0.50
CA GLN A 509 -17.11 -30.76 -0.36
C GLN A 509 -18.49 -31.44 -0.41
N ARG A 510 -19.18 -31.63 0.72
CA ARG A 510 -20.57 -32.13 0.73
C ARG A 510 -21.54 -31.22 -0.03
N ARG A 511 -21.40 -29.91 0.07
CA ARG A 511 -22.24 -28.97 -0.69
C ARG A 511 -21.95 -29.01 -2.19
N LEU A 512 -20.71 -29.29 -2.61
CA LEU A 512 -20.35 -29.47 -4.01
C LEU A 512 -20.87 -30.82 -4.56
N ASP A 513 -20.75 -31.89 -3.78
CA ASP A 513 -21.25 -33.23 -4.14
C ASP A 513 -22.80 -33.24 -4.23
N ASP A 514 -23.49 -32.49 -3.36
CA ASP A 514 -24.94 -32.32 -3.42
C ASP A 514 -25.40 -31.54 -4.67
N ILE A 515 -24.59 -30.59 -5.17
CA ILE A 515 -24.87 -29.82 -6.39
C ILE A 515 -24.65 -30.66 -7.66
N GLU A 516 -23.63 -31.53 -7.67
CA GLU A 516 -23.40 -32.46 -8.79
C GLU A 516 -24.42 -33.62 -8.83
N SER A 517 -25.09 -33.93 -7.71
CA SER A 517 -26.13 -34.96 -7.65
C SER A 517 -27.51 -34.54 -8.18
N VAL A 518 -27.70 -33.25 -8.50
CA VAL A 518 -28.97 -32.65 -8.96
C VAL A 518 -28.94 -32.19 -10.43
N THR A 519 -27.83 -32.44 -11.13
CA THR A 519 -27.73 -32.36 -12.61
C THR A 519 -27.67 -33.73 -13.24
#